data_AF-A0A560I5T3-F1
#
_entry.id   AF-A0A560I5T3-F1
#
_cell.length_a   1.000
_cell.length_b   1.000
_cell.length_c   1.000
_cell.angle_alpha   90.00
_cell.angle_beta   90.00
_cell.angle_gamma   90.00
#
_symmetry.space_group_name_H-M   'P 1'
#
loop_
_entity.id
_entity.type
_entity.pdbx_description
1 polymer ?
#
loop_
_entity_poly.entity_id
_entity_poly.type
_entity_poly.pdbx_seq_one_letter_code
_entity_poly.pdbx_strand_id
1 'polypeptide(L)' 'METAKLFWSGRSQAVRLPKDFRFEGEQVRIRRHGNAVILEPMADGWDWLADVIGPVDEDFAKAVAERPTEQERPALDFFE' A
#
# COMPACT_ATOMS: atom_id res chain seq x y z
N MET A 1 -10.01 -0.34 -27.26
CA MET A 1 -8.71 -0.63 -26.63
C MET A 1 -7.86 0.60 -26.81
N GLU A 2 -7.43 1.24 -25.73
CA GLU A 2 -6.64 2.48 -25.81
C GLU A 2 -5.15 2.16 -25.81
N THR A 3 -4.37 2.93 -26.57
CA THR A 3 -2.93 2.73 -26.70
C THR A 3 -2.18 3.92 -26.14
N ALA A 4 -1.08 3.68 -25.43
CA ALA A 4 -0.18 4.72 -24.96
C ALA A 4 1.11 4.72 -25.77
N LYS A 5 1.72 5.91 -25.92
CA LYS A 5 2.99 6.05 -26.64
C LYS A 5 4.15 5.69 -25.73
N LEU A 6 5.03 4.80 -26.21
CA LEU A 6 6.35 4.59 -25.63
C LEU A 6 7.32 5.65 -26.14
N PHE A 7 8.16 6.15 -25.25
CA PHE A 7 9.23 7.09 -25.58
C PHE A 7 10.42 6.90 -24.66
N TRP A 8 11.54 7.52 -25.01
CA TRP A 8 12.76 7.53 -24.19
C TRP A 8 12.89 8.87 -23.47
N SER A 9 13.22 8.82 -22.18
CA SER A 9 13.61 9.96 -21.36
C SER A 9 15.02 9.71 -20.84
N GLY A 10 16.01 10.35 -21.45
CA GLY A 10 17.42 10.02 -21.22
C GLY A 10 17.71 8.55 -21.53
N ARG A 11 18.18 7.80 -20.52
CA ARG A 11 18.50 6.36 -20.63
C ARG A 11 17.33 5.44 -20.24
N SER A 12 16.18 6.00 -19.88
CA SER A 12 15.02 5.25 -19.39
C SER A 12 13.90 5.22 -20.43
N GLN A 13 13.19 4.09 -20.52
CA GLN A 13 11.96 3.98 -21.30
C GLN A 13 10.77 4.47 -20.44
N ALA A 14 9.86 5.20 -21.06
CA ALA A 14 8.68 5.77 -20.43
C ALA A 14 7.41 5.55 -21.27
N VAL A 15 6.27 5.55 -20.59
CA VAL A 15 4.92 5.50 -21.18
C VAL A 15 4.25 6.85 -20.96
N ARG A 16 3.69 7.45 -22.01
CA ARG A 16 2.87 8.66 -21.86
C ARG A 16 1.44 8.25 -21.50
N LEU A 17 1.05 8.42 -20.24
CA LEU A 17 -0.30 8.11 -19.77
C LEU A 17 -1.32 9.08 -20.42
N PRO A 18 -2.37 8.55 -21.09
CA PRO A 18 -3.52 9.36 -21.51
C PRO A 18 -4.23 9.96 -20.29
N LYS A 19 -5.06 10.99 -20.52
CA LYS A 19 -5.71 11.75 -19.44
C LYS A 19 -6.48 10.84 -18.47
N ASP A 20 -7.18 9.86 -19.01
CA ASP A 20 -8.08 8.98 -18.25
C ASP A 20 -7.35 7.89 -17.45
N PHE A 21 -6.02 7.74 -17.63
CA PHE A 21 -5.18 6.77 -16.90
C PHE A 21 -4.12 7.44 -16.02
N ARG A 22 -4.24 8.74 -15.74
CA ARG A 22 -3.30 9.43 -14.85
C ARG A 22 -3.51 8.96 -13.41
N PHE A 23 -2.41 8.74 -12.69
CA PHE A 23 -2.42 8.52 -11.25
C PHE A 23 -2.38 9.86 -10.51
N GLU A 24 -2.92 9.88 -9.30
CA GLU A 24 -2.62 10.92 -8.31
C GLU A 24 -1.29 10.61 -7.62
N GLY A 25 -0.59 11.64 -7.13
CA GLY A 25 0.70 11.50 -6.47
C GLY A 25 1.92 11.48 -7.40
N GLU A 26 3.09 11.17 -6.84
CA GLU A 26 4.38 11.24 -7.55
C GLU A 26 4.98 9.87 -7.88
N GLN A 27 4.48 8.79 -7.27
CA GLN A 27 5.06 7.46 -7.35
C GLN A 27 4.00 6.36 -7.46
N VAL A 28 4.37 5.26 -8.10
CA VAL A 28 3.54 4.06 -8.27
C VAL A 28 4.35 2.81 -7.94
N ARG A 29 3.69 1.79 -7.41
CA ARG A 29 4.26 0.44 -7.34
C ARG A 29 4.26 -0.17 -8.74
N ILE A 30 5.33 -0.87 -9.08
CA ILE A 30 5.50 -1.53 -10.36
C ILE A 30 5.77 -3.02 -10.15
N ARG A 31 5.03 -3.88 -10.86
CA ARG A 31 5.28 -5.32 -10.89
C ARG A 31 5.07 -5.90 -12.28
N ARG A 32 5.73 -7.03 -12.56
CA ARG A 32 5.60 -7.77 -13.81
C ARG A 32 4.78 -9.04 -13.58
N HIS A 33 3.80 -9.29 -14.45
CA HIS A 33 3.02 -10.53 -14.45
C HIS A 33 2.98 -11.07 -15.89
N GLY A 34 3.83 -12.05 -16.19
CA GLY A 34 4.05 -12.51 -17.57
C GLY A 34 4.55 -11.38 -18.47
N ASN A 35 3.82 -11.10 -19.54
CA ASN A 35 4.09 -9.99 -20.47
C ASN A 35 3.49 -8.65 -20.02
N ALA A 36 2.68 -8.63 -18.96
CA ALA A 36 2.08 -7.40 -18.44
C ALA A 36 3.01 -6.69 -17.45
N VAL A 37 3.02 -5.36 -17.51
CA VAL A 37 3.54 -4.48 -16.46
C VAL A 37 2.34 -3.83 -15.79
N ILE A 38 2.22 -4.02 -14.48
CA ILE A 38 1.13 -3.52 -13.66
C ILE A 38 1.67 -2.36 -12.83
N LEU A 39 0.98 -1.22 -12.91
CA LEU A 39 1.26 -0.02 -12.13
C LEU A 39 0.09 0.19 -11.17
N GLU A 40 0.40 0.29 -9.88
CA GLU A 40 -0.57 0.47 -8.81
C GLU A 40 -0.23 1.75 -8.05
N PRO A 41 -1.21 2.59 -7.68
CA PRO A 41 -0.93 3.81 -6.93
C PRO A 41 -0.23 3.50 -5.61
N MET A 42 0.72 4.34 -5.22
CA MET A 42 1.18 4.36 -3.83
C MET A 42 0.18 5.19 -3.03
N ALA A 43 -0.65 4.52 -2.24
CA ALA A 43 -1.45 5.22 -1.25
C ALA A 43 -0.50 5.84 -0.22
N ASP A 44 -0.56 7.16 -0.08
CA ASP A 44 0.15 7.90 0.96
C ASP A 44 -0.68 7.80 2.25
N GLY A 45 -0.49 6.72 3.00
CA GLY A 45 -1.15 6.51 4.29
C GLY A 45 -2.13 5.34 4.32
N TRP A 46 -3.02 5.35 5.31
CA TRP A 46 -3.96 4.26 5.61
C TRP A 46 -5.39 4.58 5.19
N ASP A 47 -5.63 5.63 4.40
CA ASP A 47 -6.98 6.00 3.97
C ASP A 47 -7.65 4.88 3.16
N TRP A 48 -6.87 4.15 2.36
CA TRP A 48 -7.34 2.94 1.66
C TRP A 48 -7.86 1.86 2.61
N LEU A 49 -7.37 1.83 3.86
CA LEU A 49 -7.79 0.83 4.82
C LEU A 49 -9.27 1.02 5.17
N ALA A 50 -9.76 2.26 5.23
CA ALA A 50 -11.16 2.57 5.53
C ALA A 50 -12.12 1.89 4.53
N ASP A 51 -11.74 1.84 3.26
CA ASP A 51 -12.52 1.17 2.21
C ASP A 51 -12.52 -0.36 2.33
N VAL A 52 -11.55 -0.93 3.06
CA VAL A 52 -11.38 -2.38 3.24
C VAL A 52 -12.01 -2.86 4.54
N ILE A 53 -11.84 -2.12 5.65
CA ILE A 53 -12.22 -2.59 6.99
C ILE A 53 -13.70 -2.34 7.31
N GLY A 54 -14.36 -1.39 6.65
CA GLY A 54 -15.72 -0.99 7.01
C GLY A 54 -15.83 -0.44 8.44
N PRO A 55 -17.05 -0.21 8.97
CA PRO A 55 -17.22 0.22 10.35
C PRO A 55 -16.77 -0.88 11.31
N VAL A 56 -16.00 -0.51 12.34
CA VAL A 56 -15.69 -1.41 13.46
C VAL A 56 -16.86 -1.44 14.44
N ASP A 57 -17.14 -2.61 15.01
CA ASP A 57 -18.19 -2.74 16.03
C ASP A 57 -17.74 -2.20 17.40
N GLU A 58 -18.70 -2.04 18.30
CA GLU A 58 -18.47 -1.48 19.63
C GLU A 58 -17.55 -2.38 20.48
N ASP A 59 -17.63 -3.69 20.30
CA ASP A 59 -16.80 -4.65 21.04
C ASP A 59 -15.33 -4.51 20.64
N PHE A 60 -15.04 -4.39 19.34
CA PHE A 60 -13.70 -4.14 18.83
C PHE A 60 -13.18 -2.79 19.32
N ALA A 61 -13.98 -1.72 19.20
CA ALA A 61 -13.58 -0.39 19.66
C ALA A 61 -13.25 -0.36 21.16
N LYS A 62 -14.04 -1.06 21.97
CA LYS A 62 -13.81 -1.21 23.40
C LYS A 62 -12.53 -1.99 23.68
N ALA A 63 -12.32 -3.13 23.03
CA ALA A 63 -11.13 -3.96 23.21
C ALA A 63 -9.83 -3.22 22.85
N VAL A 64 -9.82 -2.39 21.81
CA VAL A 64 -8.65 -1.56 21.44
C VAL A 64 -8.36 -0.46 22.48
N ALA A 65 -9.41 0.08 23.11
CA ALA A 65 -9.26 1.11 24.13
C ALA A 65 -8.86 0.56 25.52
N GLU A 66 -8.96 -0.75 25.72
CA GLU A 66 -8.56 -1.40 26.96
C GLU A 66 -7.06 -1.21 27.22
N ARG A 67 -6.72 -0.84 28.46
CA ARG A 67 -5.34 -0.75 28.95
C ARG A 67 -5.11 -1.87 29.96
N PRO A 68 -4.79 -3.10 29.50
CA PRO A 68 -4.48 -4.18 30.41
C PRO A 68 -3.24 -3.84 31.24
N THR A 69 -3.15 -4.43 32.43
CA THR A 69 -1.94 -4.33 33.23
C THR A 69 -0.76 -4.90 32.48
N GLU A 70 0.43 -4.34 32.72
CA GLU A 70 1.67 -4.86 32.16
C GLU A 70 1.82 -6.34 32.52
N GLN A 71 2.13 -7.15 31.51
CA GLN A 71 2.35 -8.57 31.71
C GLN A 71 3.73 -8.77 32.32
N GLU A 72 3.82 -9.52 33.43
CA GLU A 72 5.11 -10.02 33.92
C GLU A 72 5.68 -10.99 32.90
N ARG A 73 6.74 -10.56 32.20
CA ARG A 73 7.48 -11.38 31.24
C ARG A 73 8.88 -11.61 31.79
N PRO A 74 9.25 -12.85 32.14
CA PRO A 74 10.62 -13.13 32.55
C PRO A 74 11.58 -12.74 31.42
N ALA A 75 12.80 -12.36 31.80
CA ALA A 75 13.86 -12.14 30.82
C ALA A 75 14.05 -13.41 29.98
N LEU A 76 14.38 -13.24 28.70
CA LEU A 76 14.78 -14.37 27.89
C LEU A 76 16.00 -15.03 28.55
N ASP A 77 15.99 -16.35 28.64
CA ASP A 77 17.17 -17.13 28.97
C ASP A 77 18.18 -16.95 27.83
N PHE A 78 18.93 -15.84 27.86
CA PHE A 78 20.11 -15.70 27.04
C PHE A 78 21.09 -16.75 27.55
N PHE A 79 21.31 -17.76 26.72
CA PHE A 79 22.23 -18.87 26.99
C PHE A 79 23.54 -18.35 27.61
N GLU A 80 23.76 -18.65 28.90
CA GLU A 80 25.09 -18.56 29.53
C GLU A 80 26.06 -19.58 28.91
#